data_AF-A0A838FA61-F1
#
_entry.id   AF-A0A838FA61-F1
#
_cell.length_a   1.000
_cell.length_b   1.000
_cell.length_c   1.000
_cell.angle_alpha   90.00
_cell.angle_beta   90.00
_cell.angle_gamma   90.00
#
_symmetry.space_group_name_H-M   'P 1'
#
loop_
_entity.id
_entity.type
_entity.pdbx_description
1 polymer ?
#
loop_
_entity_poly.entity_id
_entity_poly.type
_entity_poly.pdbx_seq_one_letter_code
_entity_poly.pdbx_strand_id
1 'polypeptide(L)'
;VKYVRQFVDMRGYDSMILVGNSLGGHIAQLYALDQPNKIRAMVLTGSSGLFEDSLGGGYPKRGDYEYIKDRTGYTFYDPNVATKELVDEIYEICNNRGKAIRIISMAKSAMRENLAKLLHRLTMPVLLIWGKEDKITPPFVAEDFQRLLVNSELVLVEECGHAPMMEKPLEFNRILNEFLQKLKVAA
;
A
#
# COMPACT_ATOMS: atom_id res chain seq x y z
N VAL A 1 14.35 3.15 5.39
CA VAL A 1 14.38 2.75 3.96
C VAL A 1 15.77 2.43 3.38
N LYS A 2 16.78 2.07 4.20
CA LYS A 2 18.17 1.85 3.73
C LYS A 2 18.30 0.81 2.60
N TYR A 3 17.62 -0.32 2.72
CA TYR A 3 17.67 -1.38 1.70
C TYR A 3 17.16 -0.90 0.33
N VAL A 4 16.01 -0.21 0.32
CA VAL A 4 15.41 0.34 -0.92
C VAL A 4 16.37 1.33 -1.58
N ARG A 5 17.00 2.21 -0.79
CA ARG A 5 18.00 3.15 -1.29
C ARG A 5 19.20 2.44 -1.94
N GLN A 6 19.77 1.45 -1.27
CA GLN A 6 20.88 0.67 -1.84
C GLN A 6 20.49 -0.03 -3.14
N PHE A 7 19.27 -0.59 -3.20
CA PHE A 7 18.76 -1.19 -4.42
C PHE A 7 18.60 -0.16 -5.55
N VAL A 8 17.97 0.98 -5.28
CA VAL A 8 17.78 2.05 -6.27
C VAL A 8 19.12 2.57 -6.80
N ASP A 9 20.07 2.83 -5.92
CA ASP A 9 21.40 3.33 -6.30
C ASP A 9 22.16 2.28 -7.14
N MET A 10 22.08 1.00 -6.77
CA MET A 10 22.65 -0.10 -7.56
C MET A 10 22.02 -0.20 -8.96
N ARG A 11 20.73 0.10 -9.09
CA ARG A 11 20.02 0.08 -10.39
C ARG A 11 20.22 1.35 -11.20
N GLY A 12 20.78 2.41 -10.61
CA GLY A 12 20.95 3.71 -11.27
C GLY A 12 19.63 4.41 -11.60
N TYR A 13 18.60 4.25 -10.75
CA TYR A 13 17.33 4.96 -10.97
C TYR A 13 17.35 6.34 -10.32
N ASP A 14 17.20 7.38 -11.14
CA ASP A 14 17.30 8.78 -10.71
C ASP A 14 16.03 9.62 -10.97
N SER A 15 15.04 9.05 -11.65
CA SER A 15 13.71 9.64 -11.81
C SER A 15 12.66 8.53 -11.87
N MET A 16 11.88 8.39 -10.79
CA MET A 16 10.98 7.25 -10.61
C MET A 16 9.56 7.70 -10.29
N ILE A 17 8.61 6.84 -10.66
CA ILE A 17 7.25 6.88 -10.14
C ILE A 17 7.14 5.71 -9.16
N LEU A 18 6.87 6.01 -7.89
CA LEU A 18 6.70 4.97 -6.87
C LEU A 18 5.25 4.51 -6.85
N VAL A 19 5.02 3.20 -6.77
CA VAL A 19 3.69 2.62 -6.56
C VAL A 19 3.77 1.73 -5.33
N GLY A 20 2.91 1.98 -4.34
CA GLY A 20 2.92 1.23 -3.09
C GLY A 20 1.52 0.93 -2.57
N ASN A 21 1.26 -0.34 -2.28
CA ASN A 21 0.06 -0.78 -1.56
C ASN A 21 0.38 -1.03 -0.08
N SER A 22 -0.52 -0.67 0.83
CA SER A 22 -0.41 -1.02 2.25
C SER A 22 0.95 -0.61 2.85
N LEU A 23 1.65 -1.53 3.49
CA LEU A 23 3.01 -1.35 3.99
C LEU A 23 4.00 -0.88 2.91
N GLY A 24 3.83 -1.32 1.67
CA GLY A 24 4.63 -0.84 0.53
C GLY A 24 4.41 0.65 0.26
N GLY A 25 3.20 1.16 0.47
CA GLY A 25 2.88 2.59 0.41
C GLY A 25 3.54 3.39 1.52
N HIS A 26 3.61 2.84 2.75
CA HIS A 26 4.37 3.45 3.85
C HIS A 26 5.86 3.54 3.50
N ILE A 27 6.44 2.46 2.97
CA ILE A 27 7.84 2.43 2.53
C ILE A 27 8.08 3.46 1.40
N ALA A 28 7.15 3.58 0.46
CA ALA A 28 7.22 4.56 -0.62
C ALA A 28 7.24 6.00 -0.08
N GLN A 29 6.38 6.33 0.89
CA GLN A 29 6.37 7.63 1.55
C GLN A 29 7.69 7.92 2.27
N LEU A 30 8.18 6.99 3.10
CA LEU A 30 9.47 7.15 3.77
C LEU A 30 10.63 7.31 2.79
N TYR A 31 10.58 6.62 1.66
CA TYR A 31 11.61 6.74 0.62
C TYR A 31 11.54 8.10 -0.07
N ALA A 32 10.34 8.57 -0.42
CA ALA A 32 10.14 9.89 -1.01
C ALA A 32 10.54 11.03 -0.06
N LEU A 33 10.36 10.86 1.26
CA LEU A 33 10.84 11.80 2.29
C LEU A 33 12.38 11.83 2.39
N ASP A 34 13.06 10.70 2.16
CA ASP A 34 14.54 10.58 2.18
C ASP A 34 15.18 11.06 0.87
N GLN A 35 14.56 10.75 -0.28
CA GLN A 35 15.10 10.99 -1.63
C GLN A 35 14.10 11.75 -2.53
N PRO A 36 13.59 12.93 -2.13
CA PRO A 36 12.51 13.61 -2.86
C PRO A 36 12.87 13.95 -4.30
N ASN A 37 14.13 14.31 -4.56
CA ASN A 37 14.60 14.69 -5.89
C ASN A 37 14.62 13.53 -6.91
N LYS A 38 14.56 12.28 -6.45
CA LYS A 38 14.50 11.10 -7.33
C LYS A 38 13.07 10.72 -7.71
N ILE A 39 12.04 11.39 -7.15
CA ILE A 39 10.65 10.99 -7.29
C ILE A 39 9.89 11.98 -8.16
N ARG A 40 9.47 11.52 -9.34
CA ARG A 40 8.63 12.28 -10.26
C ARG A 40 7.17 12.33 -9.81
N ALA A 41 6.67 11.22 -9.27
CA ALA A 41 5.31 11.09 -8.74
C ALA A 41 5.21 9.86 -7.83
N MET A 42 4.11 9.76 -7.08
CA MET A 42 3.82 8.62 -6.22
C MET A 42 2.37 8.16 -6.39
N VAL A 43 2.13 6.86 -6.30
CA VAL A 43 0.81 6.24 -6.31
C VAL A 43 0.68 5.42 -5.03
N LEU A 44 -0.29 5.79 -4.20
CA LEU A 44 -0.61 5.09 -2.96
C LEU A 44 -1.97 4.39 -3.11
N THR A 45 -2.04 3.14 -2.69
CA THR A 45 -3.29 2.38 -2.73
C THR A 45 -3.48 1.59 -1.45
N GLY A 46 -4.58 1.80 -0.71
CA GLY A 46 -4.76 1.17 0.60
C GLY A 46 -3.55 1.36 1.54
N SER A 47 -2.86 2.50 1.46
CA SER A 47 -1.54 2.70 2.08
C SER A 47 -1.60 2.90 3.59
N SER A 48 -0.65 2.29 4.31
CA SER A 48 -0.37 2.64 5.71
C SER A 48 0.37 3.99 5.80
N GLY A 49 0.52 4.53 7.02
CA GLY A 49 1.26 5.77 7.29
C GLY A 49 0.48 6.82 8.09
N LEU A 50 -0.85 6.71 8.14
CA LEU A 50 -1.71 7.54 8.99
C LEU A 50 -2.39 6.67 10.05
N PHE A 51 -3.54 6.10 9.69
CA PHE A 51 -4.27 5.12 10.47
C PHE A 51 -4.29 3.80 9.71
N GLU A 52 -4.23 2.70 10.45
CA GLU A 52 -4.44 1.35 9.95
C GLU A 52 -5.21 0.63 11.05
N ASP A 53 -6.32 -0.02 10.71
CA ASP A 53 -7.04 -0.81 11.70
C ASP A 53 -6.15 -1.98 12.10
N SER A 54 -5.51 -1.83 13.26
CA SER A 54 -4.48 -2.74 13.71
C SER A 54 -5.13 -4.02 14.23
N LEU A 55 -5.44 -4.93 13.30
CA LEU A 55 -5.73 -6.32 13.57
C LEU A 55 -6.85 -6.52 14.62
N GLY A 56 -8.10 -6.23 14.26
CA GLY A 56 -9.27 -6.76 14.98
C GLY A 56 -9.30 -8.30 15.10
N GLY A 57 -8.39 -9.04 14.45
CA GLY A 57 -8.28 -10.50 14.51
C GLY A 57 -7.04 -11.08 15.21
N GLY A 58 -6.10 -10.26 15.71
CA GLY A 58 -4.81 -10.75 16.24
C GLY A 58 -3.80 -11.20 15.16
N TYR A 59 -2.61 -11.64 15.57
CA TYR A 59 -1.60 -12.19 14.64
C TYR A 59 -2.05 -13.56 14.11
N PRO A 60 -1.69 -13.94 12.87
CA PRO A 60 -2.06 -15.23 12.32
C PRO A 60 -1.65 -16.37 13.25
N LYS A 61 -2.64 -17.16 13.66
CA LYS A 61 -2.41 -18.37 14.45
C LYS A 61 -1.74 -19.39 13.54
N ARG A 62 -0.48 -19.67 13.80
CA ARG A 62 0.29 -20.67 13.08
C ARG A 62 -0.46 -22.00 13.06
N GLY A 63 -0.53 -22.64 11.89
CA GLY A 63 -1.21 -23.92 11.68
C GLY A 63 -2.72 -23.83 11.40
N ASP A 64 -3.35 -22.67 11.57
CA ASP A 64 -4.79 -22.49 11.37
C ASP A 64 -5.10 -22.00 9.94
N TYR A 65 -5.41 -22.94 9.04
CA TYR A 65 -5.65 -22.65 7.63
C TYR A 65 -6.94 -21.86 7.41
N GLU A 66 -8.04 -22.21 8.10
CA GLU A 66 -9.32 -21.52 7.95
C GLU A 66 -9.21 -20.08 8.44
N TYR A 67 -8.52 -19.83 9.56
CA TYR A 67 -8.23 -18.46 9.98
C TYR A 67 -7.46 -17.68 8.89
N ILE A 68 -6.44 -18.29 8.27
CA ILE A 68 -5.63 -17.63 7.23
C ILE A 68 -6.47 -17.36 5.98
N LYS A 69 -7.33 -18.29 5.58
CA LYS A 69 -8.28 -18.14 4.48
C LYS A 69 -9.24 -16.98 4.76
N ASP A 70 -9.87 -16.95 5.93
CA ASP A 70 -10.81 -15.89 6.33
C ASP A 70 -10.13 -14.52 6.36
N ARG A 71 -8.91 -14.44 6.91
CA ARG A 71 -8.14 -13.19 6.93
C ARG A 71 -7.67 -12.75 5.56
N THR A 72 -7.34 -13.68 4.67
CA THR A 72 -6.99 -13.35 3.28
C THR A 72 -8.20 -12.80 2.55
N GLY A 73 -9.36 -13.48 2.64
CA GLY A 73 -10.62 -13.03 2.05
C GLY A 73 -11.08 -11.67 2.59
N TYR A 74 -10.84 -11.39 3.87
CA TYR A 74 -11.16 -10.10 4.50
C TYR A 74 -10.43 -8.89 3.87
N THR A 75 -9.35 -9.13 3.14
CA THR A 75 -8.60 -8.07 2.42
C THR A 75 -9.40 -7.50 1.24
N PHE A 76 -10.35 -8.26 0.72
CA PHE A 76 -11.10 -7.94 -0.50
C PHE A 76 -12.57 -7.62 -0.17
N TYR A 77 -13.23 -6.93 -1.09
CA TYR A 77 -14.69 -6.81 -1.05
C TYR A 77 -15.34 -8.14 -1.43
N ASP A 78 -14.92 -8.74 -2.55
CA ASP A 78 -15.26 -10.11 -2.96
C ASP A 78 -14.22 -11.10 -2.41
N PRO A 79 -14.57 -11.95 -1.42
CA PRO A 79 -13.63 -12.90 -0.85
C PRO A 79 -13.15 -13.96 -1.86
N ASN A 80 -13.84 -14.15 -3.01
CA ASN A 80 -13.40 -15.09 -4.04
C ASN A 80 -12.14 -14.63 -4.79
N VAL A 81 -11.76 -13.35 -4.66
CA VAL A 81 -10.46 -12.84 -5.12
C VAL A 81 -9.30 -13.53 -4.37
N ALA A 82 -9.54 -13.97 -3.13
CA ALA A 82 -8.60 -14.81 -2.38
C ALA A 82 -8.64 -16.25 -2.90
N THR A 83 -7.98 -16.50 -4.03
CA THR A 83 -7.90 -17.85 -4.61
C THR A 83 -7.19 -18.82 -3.67
N LYS A 84 -7.40 -20.11 -3.90
CA LYS A 84 -6.73 -21.16 -3.10
C LYS A 84 -5.22 -21.00 -3.13
N GLU A 85 -4.66 -20.67 -4.29
CA GLU A 85 -3.21 -20.49 -4.48
C GLU A 85 -2.67 -19.34 -3.62
N LEU A 86 -3.40 -18.22 -3.55
CA LEU A 86 -3.03 -17.10 -2.69
C LEU A 86 -3.11 -17.47 -1.21
N VAL A 87 -4.17 -18.18 -0.81
CA VAL A 87 -4.33 -18.64 0.58
C VAL A 87 -3.23 -19.63 0.97
N ASP A 88 -2.89 -20.58 0.08
CA ASP A 88 -1.79 -21.54 0.28
C ASP A 88 -0.44 -20.81 0.43
N GLU A 89 -0.16 -19.80 -0.41
CA GLU A 89 1.06 -19.00 -0.31
C GLU A 89 1.16 -18.27 1.03
N ILE A 90 0.08 -17.62 1.46
CA ILE A 90 0.03 -16.91 2.74
C ILE A 90 0.15 -17.90 3.90
N TYR A 91 -0.46 -19.09 3.79
CA TYR A 91 -0.35 -20.16 4.77
C TYR A 91 1.10 -20.61 4.97
N GLU A 92 1.82 -20.85 3.88
CA GLU A 92 3.25 -21.21 3.92
C GLU A 92 4.11 -20.10 4.54
N ILE A 93 3.83 -18.85 4.20
CA ILE A 93 4.53 -17.69 4.78
C ILE A 93 4.31 -17.62 6.30
N CYS A 94 3.06 -17.77 6.75
CA CYS A 94 2.70 -17.72 8.17
C CYS A 94 3.27 -18.92 8.96
N ASN A 95 3.42 -20.08 8.32
CA ASN A 95 3.98 -21.28 8.94
C ASN A 95 5.51 -21.32 8.95
N ASN A 96 6.17 -20.46 8.17
CA ASN A 96 7.60 -20.25 8.24
C ASN A 96 7.98 -19.26 9.35
N ARG A 97 8.55 -19.77 10.44
CA ARG A 97 8.95 -18.96 11.62
C ARG A 97 9.82 -17.75 11.27
N GLY A 98 10.79 -17.92 10.36
CA GLY A 98 11.69 -16.85 9.97
C GLY A 98 10.99 -15.73 9.19
N LYS A 99 10.13 -16.09 8.24
CA LYS A 99 9.33 -15.13 7.46
C LYS A 99 8.31 -14.41 8.35
N ALA A 100 7.57 -15.16 9.18
CA ALA A 100 6.56 -14.61 10.08
C ALA A 100 7.14 -13.57 11.05
N ILE A 101 8.27 -13.86 11.69
CA ILE A 101 8.95 -12.90 12.59
C ILE A 101 9.32 -11.61 11.85
N ARG A 102 9.83 -11.71 10.62
CA ARG A 102 10.21 -10.53 9.81
C ARG A 102 8.99 -9.68 9.46
N ILE A 103 7.89 -10.30 9.02
CA ILE A 103 6.64 -9.61 8.70
C ILE A 103 6.09 -8.89 9.93
N ILE A 104 6.03 -9.59 11.08
CA ILE A 104 5.59 -8.99 12.35
C ILE A 104 6.46 -7.79 12.74
N SER A 105 7.79 -7.93 12.60
CA SER A 105 8.71 -6.83 12.90
C SER A 105 8.49 -5.62 11.99
N MET A 106 8.24 -5.85 10.70
CA MET A 106 7.98 -4.78 9.73
C MET A 106 6.65 -4.08 10.02
N ALA A 107 5.58 -4.85 10.26
CA ALA A 107 4.27 -4.31 10.61
C ALA A 107 4.32 -3.48 11.90
N LYS A 108 4.96 -4.00 12.97
CA LYS A 108 5.13 -3.25 14.23
C LYS A 108 5.92 -1.96 14.06
N SER A 109 6.92 -1.94 13.17
CA SER A 109 7.69 -0.73 12.88
C SER A 109 6.80 0.31 12.19
N ALA A 110 6.05 -0.09 11.16
CA ALA A 110 5.17 0.81 10.43
C ALA A 110 4.05 1.40 11.31
N MET A 111 3.46 0.58 12.19
CA MET A 111 2.43 1.04 13.13
C MET A 111 2.93 2.11 14.12
N ARG A 112 4.24 2.16 14.42
CA ARG A 112 4.81 3.14 15.36
C ARG A 112 5.11 4.47 14.69
N GLU A 113 5.14 4.53 13.37
CA GLU A 113 5.63 5.67 12.61
C GLU A 113 4.48 6.35 11.86
N ASN A 114 3.74 7.22 12.55
CA ASN A 114 2.71 8.03 11.90
C ASN A 114 3.35 9.20 11.14
N LEU A 115 3.03 9.32 9.85
CA LEU A 115 3.64 10.25 8.90
C LEU A 115 2.82 11.52 8.68
N ALA A 116 1.69 11.73 9.38
CA ALA A 116 0.79 12.86 9.17
C ALA A 116 1.51 14.21 9.17
N LYS A 117 2.45 14.39 10.11
CA LYS A 117 3.24 15.62 10.25
C LYS A 117 4.28 15.82 9.15
N LEU A 118 4.52 14.84 8.28
CA LEU A 118 5.54 14.86 7.25
C LEU A 118 4.96 14.90 5.84
N LEU A 119 3.67 14.55 5.64
CA LEU A 119 3.04 14.48 4.32
C LEU A 119 3.11 15.80 3.54
N HIS A 120 3.06 16.95 4.22
CA HIS A 120 3.21 18.25 3.58
C HIS A 120 4.57 18.47 2.89
N ARG A 121 5.59 17.65 3.21
CA ARG A 121 6.91 17.68 2.56
C ARG A 121 6.94 16.90 1.24
N LEU A 122 5.93 16.09 0.97
CA LEU A 122 5.77 15.36 -0.28
C LEU A 122 5.10 16.29 -1.30
N THR A 123 5.93 17.01 -2.06
CA THR A 123 5.49 18.05 -2.99
C THR A 123 5.30 17.56 -4.43
N MET A 124 5.79 16.36 -4.75
CA MET A 124 5.53 15.70 -6.03
C MET A 124 4.04 15.34 -6.18
N PRO A 125 3.52 15.20 -7.40
CA PRO A 125 2.17 14.69 -7.63
C PRO A 125 1.96 13.31 -6.99
N VAL A 126 0.85 13.15 -6.25
CA VAL A 126 0.45 11.89 -5.63
C VAL A 126 -0.93 11.46 -6.12
N LEU A 127 -1.05 10.23 -6.60
CA LEU A 127 -2.34 9.60 -6.87
C LEU A 127 -2.70 8.66 -5.72
N LEU A 128 -3.90 8.80 -5.19
CA LEU A 128 -4.49 7.90 -4.22
C LEU A 128 -5.56 7.05 -4.93
N ILE A 129 -5.38 5.73 -4.95
CA ILE A 129 -6.38 4.78 -5.49
C ILE A 129 -6.84 3.88 -4.36
N TRP A 130 -8.09 4.03 -3.93
CA TRP A 130 -8.57 3.38 -2.71
C TRP A 130 -9.83 2.58 -2.95
N GLY A 131 -9.97 1.42 -2.30
CA GLY A 131 -11.25 0.72 -2.26
C GLY A 131 -12.21 1.41 -1.32
N LYS A 132 -13.47 1.58 -1.73
CA LYS A 132 -14.51 2.21 -0.92
C LYS A 132 -14.98 1.31 0.24
N GLU A 133 -14.78 0.00 0.11
CA GLU A 133 -15.09 -1.01 1.12
C GLU A 133 -13.82 -1.55 1.79
N ASP A 134 -12.70 -0.84 1.68
CA ASP A 134 -11.48 -1.15 2.43
C ASP A 134 -11.78 -1.10 3.94
N LYS A 135 -11.56 -2.23 4.62
CA LYS A 135 -11.76 -2.36 6.08
C LYS A 135 -10.45 -2.26 6.85
N ILE A 136 -9.30 -2.33 6.18
CA ILE A 136 -7.96 -2.31 6.78
C ILE A 136 -7.47 -0.87 6.87
N THR A 137 -7.58 -0.14 5.77
CA THR A 137 -7.36 1.32 5.72
C THR A 137 -8.62 1.98 5.19
N PRO A 138 -9.61 2.28 6.05
CA PRO A 138 -10.92 2.73 5.56
C PRO A 138 -10.87 4.04 4.76
N PRO A 139 -11.89 4.36 3.95
CA PRO A 139 -11.86 5.51 3.03
C PRO A 139 -11.49 6.85 3.67
N PHE A 140 -11.87 7.08 4.94
CA PHE A 140 -11.48 8.30 5.66
C PHE A 140 -9.95 8.47 5.77
N VAL A 141 -9.18 7.37 5.74
CA VAL A 141 -7.71 7.42 5.71
C VAL A 141 -7.22 8.01 4.39
N ALA A 142 -7.85 7.66 3.28
CA ALA A 142 -7.53 8.21 1.97
C ALA A 142 -7.90 9.71 1.89
N GLU A 143 -9.03 10.09 2.49
CA GLU A 143 -9.43 11.50 2.62
C GLU A 143 -8.46 12.30 3.49
N ASP A 144 -7.95 11.70 4.58
CA ASP A 144 -6.91 12.29 5.42
C ASP A 144 -5.59 12.46 4.64
N PHE A 145 -5.19 11.46 3.84
CA PHE A 145 -4.06 11.58 2.92
C PHE A 145 -4.27 12.75 1.96
N GLN A 146 -5.42 12.82 1.29
CA GLN A 146 -5.72 13.88 0.33
C GLN A 146 -5.68 15.27 0.98
N ARG A 147 -6.13 15.40 2.23
CA ARG A 147 -6.11 16.66 2.97
C ARG A 147 -4.70 17.09 3.38
N LEU A 148 -3.83 16.14 3.68
CA LEU A 148 -2.47 16.39 4.22
C LEU A 148 -1.39 16.49 3.14
N LEU A 149 -1.62 15.91 1.96
CA LEU A 149 -0.74 16.00 0.80
C LEU A 149 -0.98 17.32 0.05
N VAL A 150 0.10 17.95 -0.42
CA VAL A 150 0.03 19.26 -1.09
C VAL A 150 -0.50 19.14 -2.52
N ASN A 151 -0.19 18.04 -3.20
CA ASN A 151 -0.52 17.81 -4.59
C ASN A 151 -1.03 16.37 -4.76
N SER A 152 -2.32 16.14 -4.52
CA SER A 152 -2.91 14.82 -4.62
C SER A 152 -4.25 14.77 -5.33
N GLU A 153 -4.45 13.69 -6.08
CA GLU A 153 -5.74 13.27 -6.62
C GLU A 153 -6.21 12.01 -5.87
N LEU A 154 -7.49 11.93 -5.52
CA LEU A 154 -8.10 10.74 -4.90
C LEU A 154 -9.13 10.12 -5.84
N VAL A 155 -9.04 8.81 -6.01
CA VAL A 155 -10.05 7.99 -6.68
C VAL A 155 -10.47 6.86 -5.74
N LEU A 156 -11.76 6.85 -5.41
CA LEU A 156 -12.40 5.75 -4.69
C LEU A 156 -12.99 4.77 -5.71
N VAL A 157 -12.65 3.49 -5.56
CA VAL A 157 -13.11 2.39 -6.39
C VAL A 157 -14.27 1.70 -5.66
N GLU A 158 -15.45 1.72 -6.27
CA GLU A 158 -16.65 1.06 -5.75
C GLU A 158 -16.50 -0.47 -5.79
N GLU A 159 -17.14 -1.15 -4.83
CA GLU A 159 -17.13 -2.61 -4.70
C GLU A 159 -15.70 -3.17 -4.64
N CYS A 160 -14.84 -2.52 -3.85
CA CYS A 160 -13.42 -2.83 -3.78
C CYS A 160 -12.89 -2.68 -2.35
N GLY A 161 -12.13 -3.68 -1.91
CA GLY A 161 -11.44 -3.69 -0.63
C GLY A 161 -10.04 -3.08 -0.69
N HIS A 162 -9.13 -3.64 0.10
CA HIS A 162 -7.81 -3.08 0.39
C HIS A 162 -6.80 -3.12 -0.77
N ALA A 163 -7.04 -3.98 -1.77
CA ALA A 163 -6.12 -4.20 -2.88
C ALA A 163 -6.78 -4.00 -4.26
N PRO A 164 -7.09 -2.75 -4.66
CA PRO A 164 -7.69 -2.45 -5.96
C PRO A 164 -6.96 -3.04 -7.16
N MET A 165 -5.63 -3.13 -7.11
CA MET A 165 -4.82 -3.72 -8.18
C MET A 165 -5.02 -5.23 -8.37
N MET A 166 -5.51 -5.92 -7.34
CA MET A 166 -5.84 -7.36 -7.40
C MET A 166 -7.33 -7.57 -7.67
N GLU A 167 -8.19 -6.77 -7.07
CA GLU A 167 -9.64 -6.95 -7.10
C GLU A 167 -10.32 -6.34 -8.33
N LYS A 168 -9.88 -5.15 -8.77
CA LYS A 168 -10.40 -4.45 -9.95
C LYS A 168 -9.24 -4.07 -10.88
N PRO A 169 -8.44 -5.04 -11.40
CA PRO A 169 -7.18 -4.77 -12.09
C PRO A 169 -7.34 -3.90 -13.35
N LEU A 170 -8.43 -4.06 -14.09
CA LEU A 170 -8.69 -3.24 -15.29
C LEU A 170 -8.95 -1.77 -14.92
N GLU A 171 -9.76 -1.54 -13.89
CA GLU A 171 -10.08 -0.20 -13.41
C GLU A 171 -8.86 0.47 -12.78
N PHE A 172 -8.11 -0.26 -11.95
CA PHE A 172 -6.83 0.20 -11.39
C PHE A 172 -5.86 0.65 -12.49
N ASN A 173 -5.66 -0.18 -13.53
CA ASN A 173 -4.75 0.13 -14.62
C ASN A 173 -5.24 1.30 -15.48
N ARG A 174 -6.56 1.46 -15.66
CA ARG A 174 -7.15 2.62 -16.35
C ARG A 174 -6.82 3.92 -15.60
N ILE A 175 -7.14 3.97 -14.30
CA ILE A 175 -6.89 5.12 -13.42
C ILE A 175 -5.40 5.46 -13.38
N LEU A 176 -4.54 4.43 -13.20
CA LEU A 176 -3.09 4.61 -13.20
C LEU A 176 -2.60 5.18 -14.52
N ASN A 177 -3.02 4.62 -15.66
CA ASN A 177 -2.59 5.10 -16.97
C ASN A 177 -3.02 6.55 -17.22
N GLU A 178 -4.24 6.95 -16.84
CA GLU A 178 -4.71 8.33 -16.96
C GLU A 178 -3.80 9.31 -16.21
N PHE A 179 -3.44 8.98 -14.97
CA PHE A 179 -2.48 9.77 -14.20
C PHE A 179 -1.09 9.83 -14.85
N LEU A 180 -0.58 8.69 -15.32
CA LEU A 180 0.71 8.64 -16.02
C LEU A 180 0.73 9.49 -17.30
N GLN A 181 -0.39 9.57 -18.03
CA GLN A 181 -0.49 10.43 -19.21
C GLN A 181 -0.50 11.92 -18.83
N LYS A 182 -1.23 12.32 -17.77
CA LYS A 182 -1.18 13.70 -17.26
C LYS A 182 0.24 14.14 -16.91
N LEU A 183 1.03 13.25 -16.29
CA LEU A 183 2.42 13.54 -15.95
C LEU A 183 3.30 13.79 -17.18
N LYS A 184 3.03 13.15 -18.32
CA LYS A 184 3.81 13.36 -19.56
C LYS A 184 3.57 14.74 -20.18
N VAL A 185 2.35 15.26 -20.06
CA VAL A 185 1.96 16.56 -20.63
C VAL A 185 2.51 17.73 -19.81
N ALA A 186 2.77 17.51 -18.52
CA ALA A 186 3.30 18.52 -17.60
C ALA A 186 4.84 18.65 -17.58
N ALA A 187 5.57 17.86 -18.38
CA ALA A 187 7.03 17.85 -18.47
C ALA A 187 7.51 18.41 -19.81
#